data_AF-A0A8J6UXE5-F1
#
_entry.id   AF-A0A8J6UXE5-F1
#
_cell.length_a   1.000
_cell.length_b   1.000
_cell.length_c   1.000
_cell.angle_alpha   90.00
_cell.angle_beta   90.00
_cell.angle_gamma   90.00
#
_symmetry.space_group_name_H-M   'P 1'
#
loop_
_entity.id
_entity.type
_entity.pdbx_description
1 polymer ?
#
loop_
_entity_poly.entity_id
_entity_poly.type
_entity_poly.pdbx_seq_one_letter_code
_entity_poly.pdbx_strand_id
1 'polypeptide(L)' 'MNNPQEVLEHLKQLEKVGTVQSALYREEAQEVLADDTVSLKWRRAIADRLNRANHDLALHTVSSEDSY' A
#
# COMPACT_ATOMS: atom_id res chain seq x y z
N MET A 1 16.97 -3.27 3.89
CA MET A 1 16.33 -3.46 2.59
C MET A 1 15.11 -4.35 2.82
N ASN A 2 13.91 -3.83 2.56
CA ASN A 2 12.69 -4.61 2.71
C ASN A 2 12.56 -5.57 1.54
N ASN A 3 12.17 -6.81 1.81
CA ASN A 3 11.96 -7.79 0.75
C ASN A 3 10.72 -7.41 -0.07
N PRO A 4 10.83 -7.16 -1.39
CA PRO A 4 9.70 -6.72 -2.20
C PRO A 4 8.52 -7.70 -2.20
N GLN A 5 8.79 -8.99 -2.02
CA GLN A 5 7.74 -10.00 -1.92
C GLN A 5 6.95 -9.86 -0.61
N GLU A 6 7.62 -9.64 0.52
CA GLU A 6 6.97 -9.47 1.82
C GLU A 6 6.12 -8.20 1.85
N VAL A 7 6.67 -7.10 1.33
CA VAL A 7 5.94 -5.83 1.18
C VAL A 7 4.69 -6.00 0.32
N LEU A 8 4.75 -6.77 -0.76
CA LEU A 8 3.56 -7.05 -1.56
C LEU A 8 2.50 -7.84 -0.77
N GLU A 9 2.90 -8.80 0.07
CA GLU A 9 1.97 -9.52 0.94
C GLU A 9 1.36 -8.63 2.02
N HIS A 10 2.15 -7.74 2.62
CA HIS A 10 1.65 -6.71 3.56
C HIS A 10 0.59 -5.81 2.89
N LEU A 11 0.84 -5.37 1.66
CA LEU A 11 -0.12 -4.56 0.90
C LEU A 11 -1.44 -5.30 0.60
N LYS A 12 -1.44 -6.63 0.53
CA LYS A 12 -2.69 -7.41 0.39
C LYS A 12 -3.52 -7.45 1.68
N GLN A 13 -2.93 -7.13 2.81
CA GLN A 13 -3.57 -7.17 4.13
C GLN A 13 -4.06 -5.80 4.61
N LEU A 14 -3.84 -4.72 3.85
CA LEU A 14 -4.19 -3.35 4.24
C LEU A 14 -5.63 -3.17 4.73
N GLU A 15 -6.59 -3.88 4.12
CA GLU A 15 -8.02 -3.82 4.49
C GLU A 15 -8.38 -4.63 5.74
N LYS A 16 -7.47 -5.51 6.20
CA LYS A 16 -7.67 -6.42 7.33
C LYS A 16 -7.01 -5.94 8.61
N VAL A 17 -6.10 -4.96 8.50
CA VAL A 17 -5.33 -4.44 9.62
C VAL A 17 -5.81 -3.05 10.00
N GLY A 18 -5.50 -2.61 11.23
CA GLY A 18 -5.87 -1.28 11.71
C GLY A 18 -5.08 -0.15 11.02
N THR A 19 -5.54 1.09 11.22
CA THR A 19 -4.99 2.29 10.58
C THR A 19 -3.48 2.43 10.75
N VAL A 20 -2.95 2.24 11.95
CA VAL A 20 -1.51 2.36 12.24
C VAL A 20 -0.69 1.34 11.46
N GLN A 21 -1.08 0.05 11.52
CA GLN A 21 -0.40 -1.01 10.80
C GLN A 21 -0.47 -0.81 9.27
N SER A 22 -1.62 -0.32 8.80
CA SER A 22 -1.80 0.00 7.39
C SER A 22 -0.90 1.16 6.93
N ALA A 23 -0.62 2.14 7.80
CA ALA A 23 0.31 3.23 7.48
C ALA A 23 1.75 2.71 7.37
N LEU A 24 2.17 1.82 8.28
CA LEU A 24 3.47 1.16 8.22
C LEU A 24 3.68 0.39 6.91
N TYR A 25 2.69 -0.42 6.50
CA TYR A 25 2.78 -1.15 5.22
C TYR A 25 2.86 -0.24 3.98
N ARG A 26 2.27 0.97 4.05
CA ARG A 26 2.41 1.97 2.98
C ARG A 26 3.80 2.59 2.98
N GLU A 27 4.38 2.84 4.15
CA GLU A 27 5.77 3.33 4.29
C GLU A 27 6.76 2.32 3.70
N GLU A 28 6.68 1.05 4.09
CA GLU A 28 7.53 -0.03 3.55
C GLU A 28 7.45 -0.13 2.02
N ALA A 29 6.25 0.08 1.46
CA ALA A 29 6.05 0.11 0.02
C ALA A 29 6.75 1.30 -0.65
N GLN A 30 6.72 2.49 -0.04
CA GLN A 30 7.43 3.66 -0.55
C GLN A 30 8.95 3.46 -0.53
N GLU A 31 9.49 2.84 0.52
CA GLU A 31 10.92 2.50 0.60
C GLU A 31 11.35 1.58 -0.55
N VAL A 32 10.58 0.53 -0.84
CA VAL A 32 10.86 -0.40 -1.96
C VAL A 32 10.72 0.29 -3.33
N LEU A 33 9.82 1.27 -3.46
CA LEU A 33 9.65 2.02 -4.71
C LEU A 33 10.80 3.01 -4.96
N ALA A 34 11.39 3.55 -3.88
CA ALA A 34 12.54 4.44 -3.92
C ALA A 34 13.87 3.72 -4.16
N ASP A 35 13.93 2.40 -3.90
CA ASP A 35 15.12 1.58 -4.09
C ASP A 35 15.33 1.23 -5.59
N ASP A 36 16.40 1.75 -6.18
CA ASP A 36 16.75 1.53 -7.59
C ASP A 36 17.36 0.14 -7.87
N THR A 37 17.78 -0.56 -6.82
CA THR A 37 18.29 -1.94 -6.89
C THR A 37 17.16 -2.96 -7.02
N VAL A 38 15.93 -2.57 -6.66
CA VAL A 38 14.74 -3.41 -6.79
C VAL A 38 14.29 -3.47 -8.25
N SER A 39 14.07 -4.70 -8.72
CA SER A 39 13.68 -4.94 -10.11
C SER A 39 12.40 -4.20 -10.49
N LEU A 40 12.35 -3.71 -11.73
CA LEU A 40 11.19 -2.98 -12.26
C LEU A 40 9.88 -3.78 -12.12
N LYS A 41 9.95 -5.11 -12.25
CA LYS A 41 8.79 -6.01 -12.08
C LYS A 41 8.19 -5.87 -10.68
N TRP A 42 9.02 -5.87 -9.64
CA TRP A 42 8.57 -5.72 -8.26
C TRP A 42 8.06 -4.32 -7.96
N ARG A 43 8.78 -3.28 -8.39
CA ARG A 43 8.33 -1.89 -8.20
C ARG A 43 6.97 -1.64 -8.86
N ARG A 44 6.72 -2.17 -10.07
CA ARG A 44 5.41 -2.08 -10.71
C ARG A 44 4.32 -2.79 -9.93
N ALA A 45 4.55 -4.04 -9.51
CA ALA A 45 3.56 -4.81 -8.76
C ALA A 45 3.15 -4.12 -7.43
N ILE A 46 4.14 -3.56 -6.72
CA ILE A 46 3.94 -2.82 -5.48
C ILE A 46 3.20 -1.51 -5.74
N ALA A 47 3.63 -0.73 -6.73
CA ALA A 47 2.98 0.53 -7.11
C ALA A 47 1.50 0.31 -7.47
N ASP A 48 1.20 -0.70 -8.29
CA ASP A 48 -0.17 -0.99 -8.71
C ASP A 48 -1.06 -1.40 -7.53
N ARG A 49 -0.57 -2.23 -6.61
CA ARG A 49 -1.34 -2.63 -5.42
C ARG A 49 -1.52 -1.46 -4.45
N LEU A 50 -0.47 -0.69 -4.20
CA LEU A 50 -0.52 0.48 -3.32
C LEU A 50 -1.52 1.51 -3.85
N ASN A 51 -1.50 1.77 -5.16
CA ASN A 51 -2.42 2.72 -5.79
C ASN A 51 -3.88 2.26 -5.67
N ARG A 52 -4.15 0.96 -5.92
CA ARG A 52 -5.48 0.37 -5.70
C ARG A 52 -5.94 0.53 -4.24
N ALA A 53 -5.10 0.15 -3.28
CA ALA A 53 -5.45 0.24 -1.87
C ALA A 53 -5.70 1.68 -1.39
N ASN A 54 -4.96 2.66 -1.93
CA ASN A 54 -5.20 4.07 -1.63
C ASN A 54 -6.49 4.58 -2.26
N HIS A 55 -6.82 4.13 -3.48
CA HIS A 55 -8.09 4.44 -4.12
C HIS A 55 -9.28 3.88 -3.31
N ASP A 56 -9.20 2.61 -2.88
CA ASP A 56 -10.22 1.97 -2.05
C ASP A 56 -10.40 2.72 -0.71
N LEU A 57 -9.30 3.10 -0.06
CA LEU A 57 -9.35 3.91 1.16
C LEU A 57 -10.07 5.25 0.91
N ALA A 58 -9.73 5.96 -0.17
CA ALA A 58 -10.36 7.23 -0.50
C ALA A 58 -11.87 7.08 -0.70
N LEU A 59 -12.33 6.03 -1.38
CA LEU A 59 -13.77 5.74 -1.54
C LEU A 59 -14.47 5.49 -0.20
N HIS A 60 -13.84 4.74 0.71
CA HIS A 60 -14.41 4.46 2.03
C HIS A 60 -14.46 5.70 2.93
N THR A 61 -13.44 6.56 2.87
CA THR A 61 -13.42 7.82 3.63
C THR A 61 -14.47 8.80 3.11
N VAL A 62 -14.57 8.99 1.79
CA VAL A 62 -15.56 9.91 1.18
C VAL A 62 -17.00 9.47 1.47
N SER A 63 -17.30 8.17 1.43
CA SER A 63 -18.65 7.66 1.76
C SER A 63 -19.07 7.89 3.22
N SER A 64 -18.10 8.07 4.13
CA SER A 64 -18.38 8.26 5.56
C SER A 64 -18.66 9.72 5.94
N GLU A 65 -18.35 10.68 5.07
CA GLU A 65 -18.50 12.12 5.31
C GLU A 65 -19.78 12.73 4.70
N ASP A 66 -20.57 11.95 3.96
CA ASP A 66 -21.75 12.43 3.20
C ASP A 66 -23.11 12.18 3.89
N SER A 67 -23.18 12.09 5.22
CA SER A 67 -24.46 12.18 5.95
C SER A 67 -24.65 13.59 6.54
N TYR A 68 -25.47 14.40 5.84
CA TYR A 68 -25.95 15.70 6.28
C TYR A 68 -27.30 15.61 7.00
#